data_AF-A0A9W8MN59-F1
#
_entry.id   AF-A0A9W8MN59-F1
#
_cell.length_a   1.000
_cell.length_b   1.000
_cell.length_c   1.000
_cell.angle_alpha   90.00
_cell.angle_beta   90.00
_cell.angle_gamma   90.00
#
_symmetry.space_group_name_H-M   'P 1'
#
loop_
_entity.id
_entity.type
_entity.pdbx_description
1 polymer ?
#
loop_
_entity_poly.entity_id
_entity_poly.type
_entity_poly.pdbx_seq_one_letter_code
_entity_poly.pdbx_strand_id
1 'polypeptide(L)'
;MGALFILARSNSSDEELVLSYDANLLSAQTARDQRTPTQIFLNCLFTLLICMWFCCRPNIPTTPPPHTKRRESWIPVIRARVTLAIWLLLSPHFVLAWAIRQWRGATALKDKYVNCGPGWSCAHGFMMNMGGFVLYKDGLAIRVLSPKSFEALWRLGAIDFPWTMEAEIADRGKSSLALALFFGVQTVWFVGQCIERMARYGRDALTLLELETLCIVVVCWVIAAFFWEKALDARVPTRVDLKIDIEIPDERDPGILPLLENANTEQLREECIQRKLLAMLAAEYDHDPPRIERRFSSFKRALQTLCHPFRRTLASLYKPYNLIVYPPRAPPRGTFVVPTFYHTDNKILEHVVWLQSLCNIVWLLNGTAHLILWTSPQFQNSKSPGWMYLWSICAGTTIAVPAVFCIIQPLNKASIAIVSILLCAISRIILLIQALIALTSMPPQSLQSVEWTGYIPHLG
;
A
#
# COMPACT_ATOMS: atom_id res chain seq x y z
N MET A 1 89.10 17.11 18.02
CA MET A 1 87.91 16.30 18.38
C MET A 1 86.69 17.20 18.32
N GLY A 2 86.12 17.39 17.13
CA GLY A 2 85.02 18.34 16.88
C GLY A 2 83.94 17.72 16.01
N ALA A 3 83.44 16.57 16.44
CA ALA A 3 82.35 15.84 15.79
C ALA A 3 81.46 15.21 16.87
N LEU A 4 80.76 16.04 17.61
CA LEU A 4 79.62 15.67 18.46
C LEU A 4 78.85 16.97 18.74
N PHE A 5 77.52 16.98 18.66
CA PHE A 5 76.58 18.11 18.84
C PHE A 5 76.02 18.82 17.60
N ILE A 6 75.67 18.08 16.53
CA ILE A 6 74.60 18.53 15.61
C ILE A 6 73.61 17.37 15.41
N LEU A 7 72.92 16.92 16.46
CA LEU A 7 71.80 15.97 16.32
C LEU A 7 70.71 16.08 17.41
N ALA A 8 70.56 17.22 18.08
CA ALA A 8 69.43 17.41 19.00
C ALA A 8 69.07 18.89 19.15
N ARG A 9 68.49 19.47 18.10
CA ARG A 9 67.61 20.62 18.26
C ARG A 9 66.47 20.51 17.25
N SER A 10 65.70 19.43 17.40
CA SER A 10 64.27 19.50 17.10
C SER A 10 63.75 20.64 17.97
N ASN A 11 63.48 21.79 17.34
CA ASN A 11 62.92 22.93 18.05
C ASN A 11 61.52 22.51 18.50
N SER A 12 61.17 22.72 19.77
CA SER A 12 59.83 22.41 20.30
C SER A 12 58.70 23.02 19.46
N SER A 13 58.97 24.15 18.79
CA SER A 13 58.04 24.81 17.87
C SER A 13 57.78 24.03 16.58
N ASP A 14 58.74 23.25 16.08
CA ASP A 14 58.57 22.46 14.84
C ASP A 14 57.77 21.18 15.13
N GLU A 15 57.98 20.55 16.29
CA GLU A 15 57.16 19.43 16.77
C GLU A 15 55.71 19.85 17.05
N GLU A 16 55.51 21.02 17.68
CA GLU A 16 54.18 21.56 17.95
C GLU A 16 53.42 21.93 16.66
N LEU A 17 54.14 22.44 15.64
CA LEU A 17 53.57 22.72 14.32
C LEU A 17 53.13 21.43 13.61
N VAL A 18 53.96 20.38 13.61
CA VAL A 18 53.64 19.09 12.99
C VAL A 18 52.45 18.43 13.69
N LEU A 19 52.41 18.42 15.03
CA LEU A 19 51.28 17.90 15.80
C LEU A 19 49.98 18.69 15.53
N SER A 20 50.07 20.02 15.39
CA SER A 20 48.92 20.85 15.04
C SER A 20 48.42 20.56 13.62
N TYR A 21 49.35 20.31 12.68
CA TYR A 21 49.02 19.98 11.30
C TYR A 21 48.36 18.60 11.21
N ASP A 22 48.92 17.59 11.88
CA ASP A 22 48.35 16.24 11.93
C ASP A 22 46.98 16.23 12.63
N ALA A 23 46.78 17.02 13.69
CA ALA A 23 45.48 17.18 14.33
C ALA A 23 44.45 17.87 13.42
N ASN A 24 44.87 18.88 12.65
CA ASN A 24 44.04 19.54 11.65
C ASN A 24 43.69 18.60 10.48
N LEU A 25 44.64 17.75 10.07
CA LEU A 25 44.42 16.78 9.01
C LEU A 25 43.48 15.66 9.46
N LEU A 26 43.66 15.16 10.69
CA LEU A 26 42.80 14.14 11.30
C LEU A 26 41.38 14.67 11.55
N SER A 27 41.24 15.93 11.99
CA SER A 27 39.93 16.58 12.14
C SER A 27 39.24 16.83 10.79
N ALA A 28 40.00 17.21 9.74
CA ALA A 28 39.47 17.34 8.39
C ALA A 28 39.10 15.98 7.75
N GLN A 29 39.84 14.91 8.08
CA GLN A 29 39.53 13.54 7.67
C GLN A 29 38.24 13.06 8.35
N THR A 30 38.18 13.11 9.68
CA THR A 30 36.98 12.74 10.44
C THR A 30 35.74 13.57 10.07
N ALA A 31 35.90 14.84 9.67
CA ALA A 31 34.80 15.64 9.15
C ALA A 31 34.32 15.18 7.75
N ARG A 32 35.23 14.68 6.89
CA ARG A 32 34.88 14.08 5.59
C ARG A 32 34.24 12.71 5.72
N ASP A 33 34.63 11.95 6.73
CA ASP A 33 34.12 10.60 6.98
C ASP A 33 32.78 10.60 7.72
N GLN A 34 32.27 11.77 8.13
CA GLN A 34 30.96 11.92 8.74
C GLN A 34 29.87 12.22 7.73
N ARG A 35 28.73 11.55 7.90
CA ARG A 35 27.51 11.84 7.15
C ARG A 35 26.77 13.02 7.78
N THR A 36 26.08 13.78 6.95
CA THR A 36 25.29 14.94 7.38
C THR A 36 23.82 14.58 7.65
N PRO A 37 23.09 15.33 8.50
CA PRO A 37 21.64 15.17 8.69
C PRO A 37 20.85 15.16 7.37
N THR A 38 21.24 16.02 6.42
CA THR A 38 20.62 16.12 5.10
C THR A 38 20.81 14.84 4.29
N GLN A 39 22.00 14.23 4.31
CA GLN A 39 22.24 12.95 3.64
C GLN A 39 21.38 11.83 4.24
N ILE A 40 21.25 11.79 5.58
CA ILE A 40 20.39 10.82 6.27
C ILE A 40 18.93 10.98 5.84
N PHE A 41 18.43 12.21 5.88
CA PHE A 41 17.07 12.53 5.46
C PHE A 41 16.82 12.13 4.00
N LEU A 42 17.70 12.52 3.08
CA LEU A 42 17.56 12.22 1.66
C LEU A 42 17.62 10.72 1.40
N ASN A 43 18.53 9.98 2.03
CA ASN A 43 18.61 8.53 1.88
C ASN A 43 17.31 7.83 2.34
N CYS A 44 16.75 8.25 3.48
CA CYS A 44 15.48 7.72 3.96
C CYS A 44 14.33 8.10 2.99
N LEU A 45 14.26 9.37 2.58
CA LEU A 45 13.22 9.87 1.67
C LEU A 45 13.25 9.14 0.33
N PHE A 46 14.40 9.01 -0.32
CA PHE A 46 14.53 8.31 -1.60
C PHE A 46 14.16 6.83 -1.45
N THR A 47 14.62 6.16 -0.39
CA THR A 47 14.27 4.77 -0.12
C THR A 47 12.76 4.61 0.05
N LEU A 48 12.12 5.47 0.84
CA LEU A 48 10.67 5.48 1.04
C LEU A 48 9.90 5.73 -0.27
N LEU A 49 10.31 6.72 -1.06
CA LEU A 49 9.67 7.03 -2.35
C LEU A 49 9.75 5.86 -3.33
N ILE A 50 10.90 5.18 -3.40
CA ILE A 50 11.09 4.01 -4.26
C ILE A 50 10.23 2.83 -3.79
N CYS A 51 10.24 2.55 -2.48
CA CYS A 51 9.41 1.51 -1.88
C CYS A 51 7.91 1.76 -2.13
N MET A 52 7.46 2.99 -1.88
CA MET A 52 6.08 3.41 -2.11
C MET A 52 5.71 3.31 -3.58
N TRP A 53 6.57 3.75 -4.49
CA TRP A 53 6.31 3.67 -5.92
C TRP A 53 6.09 2.21 -6.38
N PHE A 54 6.96 1.31 -5.93
CA PHE A 54 6.93 -0.11 -6.31
C PHE A 54 5.75 -0.88 -5.68
N CYS A 55 5.41 -0.58 -4.41
CA CYS A 55 4.41 -1.32 -3.65
C CYS A 55 2.99 -0.75 -3.79
N CYS A 56 2.84 0.58 -3.93
CA CYS A 56 1.54 1.23 -4.07
C CYS A 56 1.03 1.07 -5.50
N ARG A 57 0.55 -0.13 -5.84
CA ARG A 57 -0.04 -0.48 -7.15
C ARG A 57 -1.56 -0.21 -7.11
N PRO A 58 -2.04 0.99 -7.53
CA PRO A 58 -3.44 1.34 -7.43
C PRO A 58 -4.30 0.48 -8.36
N ASN A 59 -5.61 0.42 -8.06
CA ASN A 59 -6.59 -0.14 -9.02
C ASN A 59 -6.68 0.77 -10.25
N ILE A 60 -7.21 0.22 -11.35
CA ILE A 60 -7.19 0.88 -12.66
C ILE A 60 -8.02 2.18 -12.58
N PRO A 61 -7.42 3.33 -12.95
CA PRO A 61 -8.09 4.63 -12.91
C PRO A 61 -9.22 4.67 -13.95
N THR A 62 -10.17 5.59 -13.73
CA THR A 62 -11.24 5.87 -14.70
C THR A 62 -10.67 6.19 -16.08
N THR A 63 -10.94 5.33 -17.07
CA THR A 63 -10.98 5.80 -18.45
C THR A 63 -12.32 6.51 -18.65
N PRO A 64 -12.35 7.74 -19.18
CA PRO A 64 -13.60 8.34 -19.62
C PRO A 64 -14.31 7.38 -20.60
N PRO A 65 -15.65 7.34 -20.62
CA PRO A 65 -16.35 6.58 -21.64
C PRO A 65 -15.84 7.02 -23.03
N PRO A 66 -15.65 6.10 -23.99
CA PRO A 66 -15.00 6.42 -25.27
C PRO A 66 -15.71 7.51 -26.09
N HIS A 67 -16.99 7.76 -25.82
CA HIS A 67 -17.77 8.85 -26.41
C HIS A 67 -17.44 10.24 -25.84
N THR A 68 -16.63 10.33 -24.79
CA THR A 68 -16.15 11.61 -24.24
C THR A 68 -14.70 11.84 -24.70
N LYS A 69 -14.45 12.89 -25.49
CA LYS A 69 -13.10 13.39 -25.87
C LYS A 69 -12.35 13.98 -24.66
N ARG A 70 -12.31 13.29 -23.52
CA ARG A 70 -11.61 13.75 -22.33
C ARG A 70 -10.18 13.23 -22.38
N ARG A 71 -9.22 14.16 -22.40
CA ARG A 71 -7.77 13.88 -22.33
C ARG A 71 -7.46 12.99 -21.12
N GLU A 72 -6.68 11.93 -21.34
CA GLU A 72 -6.17 11.08 -20.26
C GLU A 72 -5.46 11.94 -19.21
N SER A 73 -5.95 11.89 -17.97
CA SER A 73 -5.41 12.66 -16.86
C SER A 73 -4.67 11.73 -15.91
N TRP A 74 -3.45 12.12 -15.54
CA TRP A 74 -2.64 11.40 -14.56
C TRP A 74 -3.09 11.64 -13.12
N ILE A 75 -3.96 12.63 -12.90
CA ILE A 75 -4.38 13.06 -11.56
C ILE A 75 -5.02 11.91 -10.74
N PRO A 76 -5.95 11.09 -11.27
CA PRO A 76 -6.55 10.01 -10.49
C PRO A 76 -5.54 8.95 -10.07
N VAL A 77 -4.57 8.61 -10.93
CA VAL A 77 -3.49 7.64 -10.63
C VAL A 77 -2.62 8.16 -9.51
N ILE A 78 -2.16 9.40 -9.63
CA ILE A 78 -1.32 10.05 -8.60
C ILE A 78 -2.08 10.12 -7.28
N ARG A 79 -3.36 10.50 -7.28
CA ARG A 79 -4.18 10.53 -6.07
C ARG A 79 -4.31 9.16 -5.41
N ALA A 80 -4.48 8.10 -6.19
CA ALA A 80 -4.55 6.74 -5.66
C ALA A 80 -3.20 6.30 -5.06
N ARG A 81 -2.08 6.60 -5.74
CA ARG A 81 -0.72 6.31 -5.22
C ARG A 81 -0.41 7.07 -3.94
N VAL A 82 -0.72 8.38 -3.89
CA VAL A 82 -0.54 9.22 -2.69
C VAL A 82 -1.42 8.70 -1.55
N THR A 83 -2.66 8.31 -1.83
CA THR A 83 -3.56 7.73 -0.82
C THR A 83 -2.95 6.46 -0.24
N LEU A 84 -2.45 5.54 -1.08
CA LEU A 84 -1.79 4.32 -0.63
C LEU A 84 -0.50 4.61 0.14
N ALA A 85 0.30 5.59 -0.28
CA ALA A 85 1.53 5.99 0.41
C ALA A 85 1.25 6.56 1.81
N ILE A 86 0.23 7.41 1.95
CA ILE A 86 -0.22 7.93 3.26
C ILE A 86 -0.65 6.76 4.16
N TRP A 87 -1.46 5.84 3.64
CA TRP A 87 -1.88 4.66 4.40
C TRP A 87 -0.72 3.73 4.75
N LEU A 88 0.28 3.62 3.89
CA LEU A 88 1.49 2.84 4.15
C LEU A 88 2.34 3.46 5.28
N LEU A 89 2.42 4.79 5.35
CA LEU A 89 3.12 5.51 6.42
C LEU A 89 2.36 5.45 7.76
N LEU A 90 1.05 5.68 7.74
CA LEU A 90 0.23 5.69 8.95
C LEU A 90 -0.04 4.28 9.47
N SER A 91 -0.12 3.31 8.55
CA SER A 91 -0.75 2.03 8.84
C SER A 91 -0.38 0.94 7.83
N PRO A 92 0.90 0.56 7.74
CA PRO A 92 1.41 -0.34 6.70
C PRO A 92 0.69 -1.70 6.70
N HIS A 93 0.24 -2.15 7.88
CA HIS A 93 -0.52 -3.39 8.04
C HIS A 93 -1.89 -3.41 7.33
N PHE A 94 -2.52 -2.25 7.07
CA PHE A 94 -3.80 -2.19 6.33
C PHE A 94 -3.55 -2.38 4.84
N VAL A 95 -2.49 -1.77 4.33
CA VAL A 95 -2.08 -1.96 2.93
C VAL A 95 -1.68 -3.42 2.72
N LEU A 96 -1.00 -4.04 3.69
CA LEU A 96 -0.71 -5.48 3.69
C LEU A 96 -1.98 -6.34 3.72
N ALA A 97 -2.94 -6.05 4.60
CA ALA A 97 -4.21 -6.77 4.66
C ALA A 97 -4.93 -6.74 3.31
N TRP A 98 -5.02 -5.55 2.72
CA TRP A 98 -5.59 -5.36 1.39
C TRP A 98 -4.83 -6.16 0.32
N ALA A 99 -3.50 -6.15 0.35
CA ALA A 99 -2.67 -6.88 -0.60
C ALA A 99 -2.92 -8.39 -0.55
N ILE A 100 -2.94 -8.97 0.66
CA ILE A 100 -3.24 -10.39 0.87
C ILE A 100 -4.64 -10.73 0.32
N ARG A 101 -5.65 -9.89 0.60
CA ARG A 101 -7.02 -10.14 0.11
C ARG A 101 -7.14 -10.06 -1.40
N GLN A 102 -6.50 -9.09 -2.02
CA GLN A 102 -6.47 -9.01 -3.48
C GLN A 102 -5.77 -10.23 -4.10
N TRP A 103 -4.65 -10.68 -3.52
CA TRP A 103 -3.93 -11.85 -3.98
C TRP A 103 -4.76 -13.14 -3.84
N ARG A 104 -5.43 -13.33 -2.69
CA ARG A 104 -6.35 -14.47 -2.48
C ARG A 104 -7.51 -14.46 -3.46
N GLY A 105 -8.14 -13.30 -3.68
CA GLY A 105 -9.21 -13.15 -4.66
C GLY A 105 -8.73 -13.46 -6.08
N ALA A 106 -7.54 -12.98 -6.45
CA ALA A 106 -6.95 -13.25 -7.76
C ALA A 106 -6.62 -14.73 -7.96
N THR A 107 -6.04 -15.38 -6.93
CA THR A 107 -5.71 -16.81 -6.94
C THR A 107 -6.98 -17.67 -7.04
N ALA A 108 -8.04 -17.32 -6.32
CA ALA A 108 -9.31 -18.03 -6.42
C ALA A 108 -9.94 -17.94 -7.83
N LEU A 109 -9.75 -16.81 -8.53
CA LEU A 109 -10.19 -16.66 -9.93
C LEU A 109 -9.31 -17.47 -10.88
N LYS A 110 -7.99 -17.46 -10.68
CA LYS A 110 -7.04 -18.32 -11.41
C LYS A 110 -7.48 -19.78 -11.29
N ASP A 111 -7.60 -20.31 -10.07
CA ASP A 111 -7.93 -21.72 -9.83
C ASP A 111 -9.28 -22.12 -10.45
N LYS A 112 -10.23 -21.18 -10.46
CA LYS A 112 -11.56 -21.40 -11.04
C LYS A 112 -11.54 -21.47 -12.57
N TYR A 113 -10.74 -20.65 -13.23
CA TYR A 113 -10.72 -20.51 -14.69
C TYR A 113 -9.44 -21.07 -15.34
N VAL A 114 -8.63 -21.83 -14.60
CA VAL A 114 -7.38 -22.42 -15.09
C VAL A 114 -7.60 -23.40 -16.25
N ASN A 115 -8.74 -24.11 -16.25
CA ASN A 115 -9.09 -25.10 -17.28
C ASN A 115 -9.95 -24.52 -18.42
N CYS A 116 -10.23 -23.22 -18.41
CA CYS A 116 -10.97 -22.57 -19.49
C CYS A 116 -9.99 -22.16 -20.58
N GLY A 117 -10.02 -22.79 -21.76
CA GLY A 117 -9.16 -22.46 -22.91
C GLY A 117 -7.66 -22.35 -22.55
N PRO A 118 -6.93 -21.28 -22.92
CA PRO A 118 -5.53 -21.05 -22.48
C PRO A 118 -5.34 -20.88 -20.96
N GLY A 119 -6.42 -20.77 -20.17
CA GLY A 119 -6.39 -20.68 -18.72
C GLY A 119 -6.10 -19.26 -18.21
N TRP A 120 -6.71 -18.90 -17.08
CA TRP A 120 -6.35 -17.67 -16.37
C TRP A 120 -5.14 -17.88 -15.46
N SER A 121 -4.18 -16.95 -15.52
CA SER A 121 -3.12 -16.79 -14.52
C SER A 121 -3.55 -15.86 -13.36
N CYS A 122 -2.71 -15.71 -12.32
CA CYS A 122 -3.05 -14.79 -11.21
C CYS A 122 -3.10 -13.33 -11.70
N ALA A 123 -2.33 -12.98 -12.74
CA ALA A 123 -2.39 -11.66 -13.38
C ALA A 123 -3.79 -11.33 -13.92
N HIS A 124 -4.48 -12.30 -14.52
CA HIS A 124 -5.88 -12.15 -14.97
C HIS A 124 -6.83 -11.92 -13.79
N GLY A 125 -6.65 -12.68 -12.70
CA GLY A 125 -7.41 -12.49 -11.46
C GLY A 125 -7.20 -11.10 -10.83
N PHE A 126 -5.97 -10.59 -10.84
CA PHE A 126 -5.67 -9.23 -10.42
C PHE A 126 -6.33 -8.19 -11.32
N MET A 127 -6.29 -8.38 -12.63
CA MET A 127 -6.95 -7.50 -13.59
C MET A 127 -8.46 -7.40 -13.31
N MET A 128 -9.12 -8.53 -13.08
CA MET A 128 -10.54 -8.57 -12.67
C MET A 128 -10.77 -7.81 -11.35
N ASN A 129 -9.93 -8.02 -10.34
CA ASN A 129 -10.06 -7.34 -9.05
C ASN A 129 -9.79 -5.83 -9.11
N MET A 130 -8.96 -5.38 -10.03
CA MET A 130 -8.63 -3.96 -10.21
C MET A 130 -9.66 -3.21 -11.07
N GLY A 131 -10.67 -3.91 -11.60
CA GLY A 131 -11.65 -3.32 -12.52
C GLY A 131 -11.17 -3.23 -13.96
N GLY A 132 -10.28 -4.14 -14.36
CA GLY A 132 -9.65 -4.15 -15.67
C GLY A 132 -10.46 -4.80 -16.79
N PHE A 133 -11.70 -5.21 -16.53
CA PHE A 133 -12.62 -5.66 -17.57
C PHE A 133 -13.87 -4.78 -17.56
N VAL A 134 -14.18 -4.18 -18.70
CA VAL A 134 -15.34 -3.29 -18.88
C VAL A 134 -16.26 -3.89 -19.94
N LEU A 135 -17.55 -3.94 -19.63
CA LEU A 135 -18.60 -4.40 -20.53
C LEU A 135 -18.99 -3.29 -21.50
N TYR A 136 -19.06 -3.65 -22.79
CA TYR A 136 -19.43 -2.77 -23.89
C TYR A 136 -20.66 -3.33 -24.62
N LYS A 137 -21.47 -2.42 -25.16
CA LYS A 137 -22.55 -2.75 -26.11
C LYS A 137 -22.57 -1.69 -27.19
N ASP A 138 -22.58 -2.09 -28.46
CA ASP A 138 -22.66 -1.16 -29.61
C ASP A 138 -21.58 -0.06 -29.56
N GLY A 139 -20.39 -0.38 -29.05
CA GLY A 139 -19.28 0.57 -28.85
C GLY A 139 -19.41 1.49 -27.65
N LEU A 140 -20.50 1.41 -26.88
CA LEU A 140 -20.73 2.16 -25.64
C LEU A 140 -20.32 1.36 -24.41
N ALA A 141 -19.48 1.97 -23.56
CA ALA A 141 -19.11 1.37 -22.28
C ALA A 141 -20.30 1.42 -21.30
N ILE A 142 -20.65 0.27 -20.72
CA ILE A 142 -21.76 0.15 -19.76
C ILE A 142 -21.25 0.19 -18.32
N ARG A 143 -20.33 -0.71 -17.95
CA ARG A 143 -19.82 -0.84 -16.57
C ARG A 143 -18.58 -1.72 -16.46
N VAL A 144 -17.87 -1.62 -15.33
CA VAL A 144 -16.86 -2.61 -14.92
C VAL A 144 -17.53 -3.94 -14.58
N LEU A 145 -16.95 -5.04 -15.03
CA LEU A 145 -17.39 -6.39 -14.71
C LEU A 145 -16.90 -6.80 -13.33
N SER A 146 -17.81 -7.26 -12.46
CA SER A 146 -17.44 -8.00 -11.25
C SER A 146 -17.22 -9.47 -11.62
N PRO A 147 -16.51 -10.27 -10.79
CA PRO A 147 -16.40 -11.70 -11.04
C PRO A 147 -17.74 -12.42 -11.15
N LYS A 148 -18.77 -11.95 -10.44
CA LYS A 148 -20.11 -12.55 -10.46
C LYS A 148 -20.84 -12.20 -11.75
N SER A 149 -20.83 -10.93 -12.17
CA SER A 149 -21.46 -10.52 -13.43
C SER A 149 -20.74 -11.16 -14.62
N PHE A 150 -19.40 -11.22 -14.57
CA PHE A 150 -18.58 -11.91 -15.57
C PHE A 150 -18.99 -13.38 -15.70
N GLU A 151 -19.04 -14.11 -14.59
CA GLU A 151 -19.43 -15.52 -14.61
C GLU A 151 -20.86 -15.72 -15.13
N ALA A 152 -21.80 -14.90 -14.70
CA ALA A 152 -23.18 -14.97 -15.15
C ALA A 152 -23.30 -14.76 -16.66
N LEU A 153 -22.71 -13.67 -17.17
CA LEU A 153 -22.70 -13.33 -18.58
C LEU A 153 -22.02 -14.40 -19.43
N TRP A 154 -20.89 -14.93 -18.95
CA TRP A 154 -20.15 -15.97 -19.66
C TRP A 154 -20.92 -17.29 -19.72
N ARG A 155 -21.52 -17.73 -18.59
CA ARG A 155 -22.36 -18.94 -18.56
C ARG A 155 -23.62 -18.83 -19.41
N LEU A 156 -24.13 -17.62 -19.62
CA LEU A 156 -25.26 -17.34 -20.51
C LEU A 156 -24.85 -17.26 -22.00
N GLY A 157 -23.56 -17.35 -22.32
CA GLY A 157 -23.05 -17.14 -23.68
C GLY A 157 -23.16 -15.68 -24.16
N ALA A 158 -23.42 -14.74 -23.25
CA ALA A 158 -23.65 -13.33 -23.56
C ALA A 158 -22.35 -12.55 -23.82
N ILE A 159 -21.20 -13.08 -23.40
CA ILE A 159 -19.88 -12.51 -23.62
C ILE A 159 -18.91 -13.61 -24.06
N ASP A 160 -17.90 -13.22 -24.85
CA ASP A 160 -16.74 -14.07 -25.04
C ASP A 160 -15.85 -14.08 -23.80
N PHE A 161 -15.21 -15.22 -23.58
CA PHE A 161 -14.18 -15.30 -22.57
C PHE A 161 -12.96 -14.48 -23.02
N PRO A 162 -12.49 -13.50 -22.23
CA PRO A 162 -11.38 -12.65 -22.60
C PRO A 162 -10.07 -13.44 -22.48
N TRP A 163 -9.49 -13.79 -23.63
CA TRP A 163 -8.26 -14.57 -23.76
C TRP A 163 -6.99 -13.71 -23.80
N THR A 164 -7.03 -12.47 -23.28
CA THR A 164 -5.87 -11.55 -23.29
C THR A 164 -4.61 -12.29 -22.90
N MET A 165 -3.61 -12.36 -23.78
CA MET A 165 -2.43 -13.20 -23.50
C MET A 165 -1.75 -12.73 -22.22
N GLU A 166 -1.24 -13.65 -21.41
CA GLU A 166 -0.46 -13.29 -20.21
C GLU A 166 0.71 -12.37 -20.57
N ALA A 167 1.33 -12.57 -21.73
CA ALA A 167 2.36 -11.68 -22.27
C ALA A 167 1.85 -10.27 -22.53
N GLU A 168 0.60 -10.07 -22.96
CA GLU A 168 -0.01 -8.75 -23.16
C GLU A 168 -0.30 -8.05 -21.82
N ILE A 169 -0.71 -8.83 -20.80
CA ILE A 169 -0.91 -8.31 -19.44
C ILE A 169 0.45 -7.98 -18.78
N ALA A 170 1.45 -8.84 -18.98
CA ALA A 170 2.81 -8.66 -18.50
C ALA A 170 3.53 -7.52 -19.23
N ASP A 171 3.21 -7.25 -20.50
CA ASP A 171 3.73 -6.12 -21.28
C ASP A 171 3.27 -4.78 -20.68
N ARG A 172 2.03 -4.71 -20.19
CA ARG A 172 1.53 -3.59 -19.36
C ARG A 172 2.28 -3.46 -18.03
N GLY A 173 3.10 -4.44 -17.69
CA GLY A 173 4.02 -4.49 -16.55
C GLY A 173 5.51 -4.57 -16.94
N LYS A 174 5.92 -4.25 -18.18
CA LYS A 174 7.35 -4.25 -18.63
C LYS A 174 8.29 -3.45 -17.73
N SER A 175 7.75 -2.50 -16.96
CA SER A 175 8.47 -1.74 -15.94
C SER A 175 8.85 -2.58 -14.70
N SER A 176 8.34 -3.81 -14.54
CA SER A 176 8.47 -4.61 -13.32
C SER A 176 9.90 -5.06 -13.03
N LEU A 177 10.66 -5.60 -14.00
CA LEU A 177 12.01 -6.12 -13.72
C LEU A 177 13.01 -4.99 -13.39
N ALA A 178 13.08 -3.95 -14.22
CA ALA A 178 13.99 -2.83 -13.99
C ALA A 178 13.64 -2.07 -12.70
N LEU A 179 12.35 -1.83 -12.43
CA LEU A 179 11.94 -1.19 -11.17
C LEU A 179 12.11 -2.12 -9.96
N ALA A 180 11.94 -3.44 -10.11
CA ALA A 180 12.22 -4.40 -9.05
C ALA A 180 13.70 -4.44 -8.71
N LEU A 181 14.58 -4.40 -9.71
CA LEU A 181 16.03 -4.28 -9.51
C LEU A 181 16.38 -2.97 -8.80
N PHE A 182 15.83 -1.84 -9.25
CA PHE A 182 16.09 -0.55 -8.61
C PHE A 182 15.59 -0.50 -7.16
N PHE A 183 14.38 -1.00 -6.90
CA PHE A 183 13.84 -1.18 -5.56
C PHE A 183 14.71 -2.11 -4.71
N GLY A 184 15.12 -3.24 -5.25
CA GLY A 184 15.95 -4.24 -4.58
C GLY A 184 17.31 -3.68 -4.19
N VAL A 185 18.04 -3.12 -5.15
CA VAL A 185 19.37 -2.54 -4.92
C VAL A 185 19.30 -1.40 -3.90
N GLN A 186 18.36 -0.47 -4.05
CA GLN A 186 18.23 0.65 -3.12
C GLN A 186 17.95 0.18 -1.69
N THR A 187 17.01 -0.76 -1.52
CA THR A 187 16.62 -1.22 -0.18
C THR A 187 17.68 -2.09 0.47
N VAL A 188 18.33 -2.97 -0.29
CA VAL A 188 19.47 -3.78 0.21
C VAL A 188 20.62 -2.88 0.62
N TRP A 189 20.96 -1.87 -0.21
CA TRP A 189 21.99 -0.89 0.14
C TRP A 189 21.65 -0.13 1.42
N PHE A 190 20.44 0.40 1.52
CA PHE A 190 19.99 1.14 2.71
C PHE A 190 20.00 0.26 3.97
N VAL A 191 19.47 -0.97 3.89
CA VAL A 191 19.43 -1.91 5.00
C VAL A 191 20.85 -2.33 5.42
N GLY A 192 21.72 -2.66 4.47
CA GLY A 192 23.11 -3.00 4.72
C GLY A 192 23.85 -1.88 5.43
N GLN A 193 23.67 -0.64 4.98
CA GLN A 193 24.22 0.55 5.61
C GLN A 193 23.75 0.72 7.07
N CYS A 194 22.47 0.47 7.36
CA CYS A 194 21.94 0.53 8.72
C CYS A 194 22.49 -0.59 9.62
N ILE A 195 22.51 -1.83 9.12
CA ILE A 195 23.01 -3.00 9.87
C ILE A 195 24.49 -2.81 10.21
N GLU A 196 25.28 -2.40 9.23
CA GLU A 196 26.73 -2.24 9.39
C GLU A 196 27.07 -1.16 10.42
N ARG A 197 26.39 -0.01 10.39
CA ARG A 197 26.56 1.02 11.43
C ARG A 197 26.14 0.51 12.80
N MET A 198 25.03 -0.21 12.88
CA MET A 198 24.55 -0.77 14.13
C MET A 198 25.54 -1.80 14.71
N ALA A 199 26.18 -2.59 13.85
CA ALA A 199 27.19 -3.57 14.24
C ALA A 199 28.49 -2.93 14.74
N ARG A 200 28.96 -1.86 14.08
CA ARG A 200 30.23 -1.19 14.44
C ARG A 200 30.13 -0.23 15.62
N TYR A 201 29.08 0.59 15.63
CA TYR A 201 28.95 1.73 16.54
C TYR A 201 27.82 1.56 17.56
N GLY A 202 27.15 0.39 17.54
CA GLY A 202 26.03 0.07 18.40
C GLY A 202 24.70 0.66 17.94
N ARG A 203 23.64 0.40 18.71
CA ARG A 203 22.25 0.82 18.40
C ARG A 203 22.07 2.33 18.27
N ASP A 204 22.91 3.14 18.92
CA ASP A 204 22.82 4.60 18.89
C ASP A 204 23.29 5.22 17.57
N ALA A 205 23.90 4.41 16.69
CA ALA A 205 24.24 4.82 15.33
C ALA A 205 23.03 4.82 14.37
N LEU A 206 21.94 4.16 14.75
CA LEU A 206 20.70 4.14 14.00
C LEU A 206 19.84 5.34 14.39
N THR A 207 19.46 6.18 13.44
CA THR A 207 18.53 7.29 13.70
C THR A 207 17.09 6.82 13.77
N LEU A 208 16.23 7.56 14.47
CA LEU A 208 14.79 7.26 14.52
C LEU A 208 14.15 7.21 13.12
N LEU A 209 14.56 8.09 12.21
CA LEU A 209 14.05 8.11 10.84
C LEU A 209 14.46 6.86 10.04
N GLU A 210 15.69 6.38 10.24
CA GLU A 210 16.17 5.16 9.61
C GLU A 210 15.44 3.93 10.14
N LEU A 211 15.18 3.88 11.46
CA LEU A 211 14.41 2.80 12.08
C LEU A 211 12.99 2.72 11.49
N GLU A 212 12.29 3.85 11.40
CA GLU A 212 10.95 3.91 10.76
C GLU A 212 11.00 3.48 9.29
N THR A 213 12.06 3.87 8.58
CA THR A 213 12.26 3.50 7.18
C THR A 213 12.50 1.99 7.05
N LEU A 214 13.32 1.37 7.90
CA LEU A 214 13.54 -0.09 7.91
C LEU A 214 12.23 -0.84 8.14
N CYS A 215 11.43 -0.40 9.10
CA CYS A 215 10.12 -0.97 9.40
C CYS A 215 9.18 -0.94 8.19
N ILE A 216 9.15 0.17 7.44
CA ILE A 216 8.35 0.29 6.22
C ILE A 216 8.93 -0.57 5.09
N VAL A 217 10.25 -0.58 4.90
CA VAL A 217 10.93 -1.40 3.88
C VAL A 217 10.57 -2.87 4.04
N VAL A 218 10.61 -3.42 5.26
CA VAL A 218 10.24 -4.81 5.52
C VAL A 218 8.81 -5.11 5.10
N VAL A 219 7.85 -4.25 5.47
CA VAL A 219 6.44 -4.45 5.06
C VAL A 219 6.26 -4.29 3.55
N CYS A 220 7.00 -3.38 2.92
CA CYS A 220 7.01 -3.21 1.47
C CYS A 220 7.46 -4.46 0.74
N TRP A 221 8.52 -5.14 1.20
CA TRP A 221 8.94 -6.42 0.62
C TRP A 221 7.84 -7.49 0.71
N VAL A 222 7.13 -7.58 1.84
CA VAL A 222 6.00 -8.51 1.99
C VAL A 222 4.84 -8.15 1.05
N ILE A 223 4.48 -6.87 0.95
CA ILE A 223 3.43 -6.40 0.01
C ILE A 223 3.84 -6.70 -1.44
N ALA A 224 5.10 -6.44 -1.79
CA ALA A 224 5.63 -6.70 -3.12
C ALA A 224 5.54 -8.19 -3.50
N ALA A 225 5.80 -9.11 -2.57
CA ALA A 225 5.64 -10.54 -2.80
C ALA A 225 4.19 -10.90 -3.14
N PHE A 226 3.20 -10.40 -2.39
CA PHE A 226 1.78 -10.63 -2.70
C PHE A 226 1.33 -9.99 -4.02
N PHE A 227 1.96 -8.89 -4.42
CA PHE A 227 1.64 -8.19 -5.66
C PHE A 227 2.54 -8.55 -6.83
N TRP A 228 3.40 -9.58 -6.75
CA TRP A 228 4.37 -9.87 -7.80
C TRP A 228 3.74 -9.94 -9.20
N GLU A 229 2.68 -10.73 -9.37
CA GLU A 229 1.93 -10.90 -10.63
C GLU A 229 0.92 -9.76 -10.93
N LYS A 230 0.78 -8.77 -10.02
CA LYS A 230 -0.14 -7.63 -10.21
C LYS A 230 0.54 -6.55 -11.05
N ALA A 231 -0.05 -6.19 -12.19
CA ALA A 231 0.47 -5.14 -13.07
C ALA A 231 0.71 -3.81 -12.32
N LEU A 232 1.89 -3.20 -12.52
CA LEU A 232 2.31 -1.98 -11.83
C LEU A 232 1.65 -0.71 -12.40
N ASP A 233 1.42 -0.67 -13.72
CA ASP A 233 0.88 0.48 -14.46
C ASP A 233 -0.27 0.08 -15.42
N ALA A 234 -1.15 -0.83 -14.99
CA ALA A 234 -2.39 -1.08 -15.73
C ALA A 234 -3.27 0.18 -15.73
N ARG A 235 -3.43 0.81 -16.91
CA ARG A 235 -4.18 2.06 -17.08
C ARG A 235 -5.38 1.93 -17.98
N VAL A 236 -5.34 0.96 -18.89
CA VAL A 236 -6.37 0.72 -19.88
C VAL A 236 -7.08 -0.58 -19.51
N PRO A 237 -8.40 -0.54 -19.25
CA PRO A 237 -9.18 -1.76 -19.07
C PRO A 237 -9.35 -2.48 -20.41
N THR A 238 -9.45 -3.79 -20.35
CA THR A 238 -9.81 -4.66 -21.46
C THR A 238 -11.30 -4.55 -21.75
N ARG A 239 -11.64 -4.33 -23.02
CA ARG A 239 -13.01 -4.31 -23.53
C ARG A 239 -13.56 -5.73 -23.63
N VAL A 240 -14.77 -5.93 -23.13
CA VAL A 240 -15.55 -7.16 -23.27
C VAL A 240 -16.89 -6.78 -23.89
N ASP A 241 -17.15 -7.26 -25.10
CA ASP A 241 -18.38 -6.93 -25.83
C ASP A 241 -19.51 -7.88 -25.46
N LEU A 242 -20.69 -7.30 -25.23
CA LEU A 242 -21.94 -8.01 -25.07
C LEU A 242 -22.44 -8.45 -26.44
N LYS A 243 -22.74 -9.74 -26.58
CA LYS A 243 -23.23 -10.36 -27.82
C LYS A 243 -24.75 -10.35 -27.98
N ILE A 244 -25.48 -9.91 -26.95
CA ILE A 244 -26.95 -9.91 -26.95
C ILE A 244 -27.44 -8.50 -27.28
N ASP A 245 -28.32 -8.40 -28.27
CA ASP A 245 -29.03 -7.18 -28.65
C ASP A 245 -30.07 -6.81 -27.57
N ILE A 246 -29.61 -6.26 -26.45
CA ILE A 246 -30.50 -5.70 -25.41
C ILE A 246 -31.18 -4.44 -25.98
N GLU A 247 -32.40 -4.57 -26.50
CA GLU A 247 -33.37 -3.47 -26.48
C GLU A 247 -33.80 -3.27 -25.02
N ILE A 248 -33.54 -2.11 -24.46
CA ILE A 248 -34.07 -1.72 -23.15
C ILE A 248 -35.50 -1.22 -23.43
N PRO A 249 -36.56 -1.94 -23.03
CA PRO A 249 -37.92 -1.46 -23.31
C PRO A 249 -38.14 -0.16 -22.54
N ASP A 250 -38.57 0.89 -23.24
CA ASP A 250 -39.14 2.08 -22.58
C ASP A 250 -40.43 1.63 -21.89
N GLU A 251 -40.54 1.85 -20.58
CA GLU A 251 -41.68 1.46 -19.73
C GLU A 251 -43.02 2.14 -20.13
N ARG A 252 -43.07 2.84 -21.27
CA ARG A 252 -44.19 3.65 -21.73
C ARG A 252 -44.83 3.25 -23.05
N ASP A 253 -44.43 2.14 -23.68
CA ASP A 253 -45.08 1.68 -24.92
C ASP A 253 -46.19 0.63 -24.63
N PRO A 254 -47.48 0.96 -24.80
CA PRO A 254 -48.59 0.03 -24.55
C PRO A 254 -48.71 -1.07 -25.62
N GLY A 255 -47.86 -1.08 -26.65
CA GLY A 255 -47.95 -1.98 -27.81
C GLY A 255 -47.26 -3.35 -27.69
N ILE A 256 -46.66 -3.70 -26.55
CA ILE A 256 -45.79 -4.91 -26.44
C ILE A 256 -46.61 -6.22 -26.30
N LEU A 257 -47.86 -6.18 -25.84
CA LEU A 257 -48.64 -7.39 -25.57
C LEU A 257 -48.97 -8.26 -26.81
N PRO A 258 -49.35 -7.71 -27.99
CA PRO A 258 -49.72 -8.52 -29.15
C PRO A 258 -48.53 -9.12 -29.92
N LEU A 259 -47.30 -8.66 -29.68
CA LEU A 259 -46.10 -9.13 -30.39
C LEU A 259 -45.51 -10.42 -29.78
N LEU A 260 -45.78 -10.68 -28.49
CA LEU A 260 -45.30 -11.86 -27.78
C LEU A 260 -46.00 -13.17 -28.19
N GLU A 261 -47.18 -13.06 -28.82
CA GLU A 261 -47.98 -14.22 -29.24
C GLU A 261 -47.42 -14.88 -30.52
N ASN A 262 -46.56 -14.17 -31.26
CA ASN A 262 -45.99 -14.60 -32.54
C ASN A 262 -44.46 -14.81 -32.51
N ALA A 263 -43.82 -14.71 -31.34
CA ALA A 263 -42.37 -14.80 -31.23
C ALA A 263 -41.89 -16.26 -31.26
N ASN A 264 -40.97 -16.59 -32.17
CA ASN A 264 -40.37 -17.92 -32.28
C ASN A 264 -39.61 -18.29 -31.00
N THR A 265 -39.43 -19.59 -30.73
CA THR A 265 -38.82 -20.14 -29.49
C THR A 265 -37.43 -19.57 -29.18
N GLU A 266 -36.72 -19.07 -30.19
CA GLU A 266 -35.39 -18.46 -30.09
C GLU A 266 -35.45 -17.00 -29.62
N GLN A 267 -36.43 -16.20 -30.09
CA GLN A 267 -36.68 -14.83 -29.61
C GLN A 267 -37.19 -14.81 -28.16
N LEU A 268 -38.10 -15.72 -27.80
CA LEU A 268 -38.55 -15.90 -26.42
C LEU A 268 -37.39 -16.32 -25.49
N ARG A 269 -36.43 -17.07 -26.02
CA ARG A 269 -35.21 -17.46 -25.29
C ARG A 269 -34.30 -16.25 -25.07
N GLU A 270 -34.10 -15.40 -26.07
CA GLU A 270 -33.32 -14.17 -25.95
C GLU A 270 -33.97 -13.18 -24.99
N GLU A 271 -35.27 -12.92 -25.08
CA GLU A 271 -35.99 -12.07 -24.12
C GLU A 271 -35.96 -12.61 -22.68
N CYS A 272 -36.06 -13.93 -22.51
CA CYS A 272 -35.95 -14.57 -21.19
C CYS A 272 -34.53 -14.44 -20.62
N ILE A 273 -33.50 -14.60 -21.47
CA ILE A 273 -32.10 -14.39 -21.09
C ILE A 273 -31.88 -12.92 -20.75
N GLN A 274 -32.44 -11.98 -21.51
CA GLN A 274 -32.35 -10.54 -21.24
C GLN A 274 -33.02 -10.15 -19.92
N ARG A 275 -34.25 -10.61 -19.66
CA ARG A 275 -34.93 -10.36 -18.38
C ARG A 275 -34.17 -10.96 -17.21
N LYS A 276 -33.66 -12.19 -17.34
CA LYS A 276 -32.80 -12.80 -16.32
C LYS A 276 -31.51 -12.00 -16.13
N LEU A 277 -30.89 -11.53 -17.21
CA LEU A 277 -29.66 -10.76 -17.16
C LEU A 277 -29.86 -9.40 -16.49
N LEU A 278 -30.90 -8.65 -16.88
CA LEU A 278 -31.27 -7.37 -16.27
C LEU A 278 -31.62 -7.56 -14.79
N ALA A 279 -32.40 -8.60 -14.45
CA ALA A 279 -32.73 -8.93 -13.07
C ALA A 279 -31.48 -9.31 -12.26
N MET A 280 -30.54 -10.07 -12.82
CA MET A 280 -29.28 -10.43 -12.16
C MET A 280 -28.38 -9.20 -11.94
N LEU A 281 -28.22 -8.35 -12.96
CA LEU A 281 -27.43 -7.13 -12.89
C LEU A 281 -28.06 -6.09 -11.94
N ALA A 282 -29.39 -6.09 -11.79
CA ALA A 282 -30.11 -5.27 -10.83
C ALA A 282 -29.98 -5.85 -9.40
N ALA A 283 -30.18 -7.16 -9.22
CA ALA A 283 -30.09 -7.84 -7.93
C ALA A 283 -28.69 -7.81 -7.31
N GLU A 284 -27.64 -7.76 -8.14
CA GLU A 284 -26.28 -7.54 -7.68
C GLU A 284 -26.11 -6.19 -6.95
N TYR A 285 -26.95 -5.19 -7.29
CA TYR A 285 -26.93 -3.86 -6.69
C TYR A 285 -27.97 -3.64 -5.58
N ASP A 286 -29.06 -4.41 -5.60
CA ASP A 286 -30.21 -4.23 -4.70
C ASP A 286 -30.05 -4.90 -3.33
N HIS A 287 -28.89 -5.52 -3.07
CA HIS A 287 -28.67 -6.16 -1.79
C HIS A 287 -28.41 -5.13 -0.68
N ASP A 288 -29.38 -5.10 0.25
CA ASP A 288 -29.31 -4.51 1.58
C ASP A 288 -27.91 -4.64 2.21
N PRO A 289 -27.39 -3.60 2.89
CA PRO A 289 -26.15 -3.69 3.65
C PRO A 289 -26.15 -4.95 4.55
N PRO A 290 -24.99 -5.61 4.75
CA PRO A 290 -24.92 -6.79 5.62
C PRO A 290 -25.61 -6.49 6.96
N ARG A 291 -26.36 -7.44 7.54
CA ARG A 291 -27.11 -7.30 8.82
C ARG A 291 -26.32 -6.57 9.94
N ILE A 292 -25.01 -6.70 9.90
CA ILE A 292 -24.02 -6.05 10.76
C ILE A 292 -24.11 -4.51 10.65
N GLU A 293 -24.21 -3.93 9.45
CA GLU A 293 -24.26 -2.47 9.23
C GLU A 293 -25.54 -1.82 9.80
N ARG A 294 -26.68 -2.54 9.79
CA ARG A 294 -27.93 -2.09 10.43
C ARG A 294 -27.78 -1.92 11.95
N ARG A 295 -27.08 -2.84 12.63
CA ARG A 295 -26.82 -2.78 14.09
C ARG A 295 -25.92 -1.60 14.47
N PHE A 296 -25.06 -1.15 13.55
CA PHE A 296 -24.14 -0.02 13.75
C PHE A 296 -24.73 1.35 13.40
N SER A 297 -25.89 1.40 12.75
CA SER A 297 -26.49 2.66 12.27
C SER A 297 -26.81 3.68 13.39
N SER A 298 -27.23 3.21 14.57
CA SER A 298 -27.54 4.07 15.73
C SER A 298 -26.27 4.64 16.38
N PHE A 299 -25.22 3.82 16.51
CA PHE A 299 -23.91 4.26 17.01
C PHE A 299 -23.20 5.18 16.00
N LYS A 300 -23.28 4.87 14.71
CA LYS A 300 -22.76 5.70 13.61
C LYS A 300 -23.41 7.07 13.61
N ARG A 301 -24.74 7.15 13.82
CA ARG A 301 -25.47 8.42 13.99
C ARG A 301 -25.00 9.18 15.23
N ALA A 302 -24.89 8.53 16.39
CA ALA A 302 -24.42 9.17 17.62
C ALA A 302 -22.99 9.75 17.50
N LEU A 303 -22.04 8.98 16.93
CA LEU A 303 -20.67 9.42 16.69
C LEU A 303 -20.60 10.54 15.62
N GLN A 304 -21.47 10.48 14.61
CA GLN A 304 -21.57 11.52 13.58
C GLN A 304 -22.11 12.84 14.12
N THR A 305 -22.99 12.81 15.12
CA THR A 305 -23.48 14.02 15.79
C THR A 305 -22.40 14.63 16.69
N LEU A 306 -21.67 13.81 17.46
CA LEU A 306 -20.61 14.28 18.36
C LEU A 306 -19.38 14.85 17.63
N CYS A 307 -19.03 14.25 16.49
CA CYS A 307 -17.85 14.61 15.71
C CYS A 307 -18.18 15.32 14.40
N HIS A 308 -19.33 16.02 14.30
CA HIS A 308 -19.75 16.74 13.11
C HIS A 308 -18.66 17.60 12.43
N PRO A 309 -17.83 18.39 13.15
CA PRO A 309 -16.76 19.17 12.51
C PRO A 309 -15.67 18.30 11.86
N PHE A 310 -15.48 17.06 12.34
CA PHE A 310 -14.49 16.12 11.83
C PHE A 310 -15.09 15.02 10.94
N ARG A 311 -16.38 15.12 10.60
CA ARG A 311 -17.12 14.07 9.87
C ARG A 311 -16.44 13.66 8.57
N ARG A 312 -15.91 14.62 7.80
CA ARG A 312 -15.21 14.35 6.54
C ARG A 312 -13.91 13.59 6.78
N THR A 313 -13.13 14.00 7.78
CA THR A 313 -11.86 13.36 8.15
C THR A 313 -12.09 11.94 8.66
N LEU A 314 -13.04 11.75 9.57
CA LEU A 314 -13.41 10.43 10.10
C LEU A 314 -13.92 9.49 9.00
N ALA A 315 -14.75 9.99 8.08
CA ALA A 315 -15.21 9.20 6.95
C ALA A 315 -14.07 8.80 6.00
N SER A 316 -13.08 9.68 5.79
CA SER A 316 -11.91 9.38 4.96
C SER A 316 -11.00 8.30 5.54
N LEU A 317 -10.93 8.20 6.87
CA LEU A 317 -10.15 7.18 7.59
C LEU A 317 -10.90 5.85 7.72
N TYR A 318 -12.20 5.89 8.01
CA TYR A 318 -13.00 4.68 8.19
C TYR A 318 -13.33 3.97 6.87
N LYS A 319 -13.53 4.70 5.77
CA LYS A 319 -13.95 4.12 4.49
C LYS A 319 -12.97 3.07 3.97
N PRO A 320 -11.64 3.30 3.95
CA PRO A 320 -10.65 2.27 3.62
C PRO A 320 -10.74 1.02 4.49
N TYR A 321 -10.78 1.17 5.82
CA TYR A 321 -10.92 0.05 6.75
C TYR A 321 -12.18 -0.77 6.45
N ASN A 322 -13.31 -0.10 6.26
CA ASN A 322 -14.57 -0.76 5.96
C ASN A 322 -14.51 -1.53 4.64
N LEU A 323 -13.85 -1.00 3.60
CA LEU A 323 -13.69 -1.68 2.31
C LEU A 323 -12.79 -2.92 2.41
N ILE A 324 -11.75 -2.90 3.25
CA ILE A 324 -10.85 -4.03 3.45
C ILE A 324 -11.57 -5.15 4.22
N VAL A 325 -12.24 -4.81 5.33
CA VAL A 325 -12.90 -5.78 6.20
C VAL A 325 -14.21 -6.28 5.60
N TYR A 326 -14.99 -5.38 5.00
CA TYR A 326 -16.30 -5.65 4.43
C TYR A 326 -16.32 -5.18 2.96
N PRO A 327 -15.76 -5.97 2.02
CA PRO A 327 -15.78 -5.60 0.61
C PRO A 327 -17.23 -5.46 0.11
N PRO A 328 -17.52 -4.45 -0.73
CA PRO A 328 -18.77 -4.41 -1.44
C PRO A 328 -18.82 -5.58 -2.44
N ARG A 329 -19.97 -6.26 -2.55
CA ARG A 329 -20.15 -7.41 -3.44
C ARG A 329 -19.99 -7.04 -4.92
N ALA A 330 -20.21 -5.78 -5.25
CA ALA A 330 -20.12 -5.23 -6.60
C ALA A 330 -19.55 -3.80 -6.57
N PRO A 331 -18.92 -3.34 -7.66
CA PRO A 331 -18.57 -1.94 -7.83
C PRO A 331 -19.83 -1.05 -7.84
N PRO A 332 -19.72 0.25 -7.47
CA PRO A 332 -20.87 1.16 -7.47
C PRO A 332 -21.55 1.26 -8.84
N ARG A 333 -22.89 1.35 -8.88
CA ARG A 333 -23.68 1.34 -10.13
C ARG A 333 -23.32 2.54 -10.98
N GLY A 334 -23.16 2.30 -12.29
CA GLY A 334 -22.80 3.34 -13.25
C GLY A 334 -21.37 3.88 -13.09
N THR A 335 -20.53 3.23 -12.29
CA THR A 335 -19.11 3.60 -12.20
C THR A 335 -18.25 2.73 -13.09
N PHE A 336 -17.30 3.37 -13.76
CA PHE A 336 -16.23 2.73 -14.54
C PHE A 336 -14.98 2.50 -13.66
N VAL A 337 -15.15 2.49 -12.34
CA VAL A 337 -14.05 2.57 -11.38
C VAL A 337 -14.31 1.71 -10.17
N VAL A 338 -13.28 0.98 -9.81
CA VAL A 338 -13.24 0.21 -8.59
C VAL A 338 -12.54 1.04 -7.48
N PRO A 339 -13.09 1.13 -6.26
CA PRO A 339 -12.43 1.82 -5.15
C PRO A 339 -11.01 1.30 -4.89
N THR A 340 -10.08 2.16 -4.44
CA THR A 340 -8.67 1.79 -4.22
C THR A 340 -8.46 0.52 -3.40
N PHE A 341 -9.26 0.33 -2.34
CA PHE A 341 -9.15 -0.81 -1.42
C PHE A 341 -10.10 -1.97 -1.74
N TYR A 342 -10.70 -2.00 -2.93
CA TYR A 342 -11.60 -3.09 -3.33
C TYR A 342 -10.86 -4.41 -3.55
N HIS A 343 -11.57 -5.50 -3.29
CA HIS A 343 -11.20 -6.90 -3.56
C HIS A 343 -12.48 -7.75 -3.65
N THR A 344 -12.38 -8.94 -4.22
CA THR A 344 -13.53 -9.82 -4.51
C THR A 344 -13.54 -11.12 -3.69
N ASP A 345 -12.67 -11.22 -2.67
CA ASP A 345 -12.57 -12.41 -1.83
C ASP A 345 -13.85 -12.59 -0.99
N ASN A 346 -14.68 -13.55 -1.43
CA ASN A 346 -16.00 -13.85 -0.87
C ASN A 346 -15.98 -14.80 0.34
N LYS A 347 -14.81 -15.31 0.76
CA LYS A 347 -14.70 -16.11 2.00
C LYS A 347 -14.69 -15.16 3.21
N ILE A 348 -15.86 -14.64 3.55
CA ILE A 348 -16.04 -13.41 4.35
C ILE A 348 -15.88 -13.58 5.86
N LEU A 349 -16.05 -14.76 6.47
CA LEU A 349 -16.14 -14.83 7.95
C LEU A 349 -15.01 -15.61 8.64
N GLU A 350 -14.64 -16.80 8.17
CA GLU A 350 -13.65 -17.64 8.89
C GLU A 350 -12.21 -17.14 8.75
N HIS A 351 -11.85 -16.52 7.63
CA HIS A 351 -10.47 -16.05 7.41
C HIS A 351 -10.22 -14.59 7.79
N VAL A 352 -11.26 -13.80 8.09
CA VAL A 352 -11.10 -12.39 8.46
C VAL A 352 -10.38 -12.25 9.80
N VAL A 353 -10.73 -13.07 10.80
CA VAL A 353 -10.10 -13.04 12.12
C VAL A 353 -8.63 -13.44 12.03
N TRP A 354 -8.31 -14.50 11.30
CA TRP A 354 -6.92 -14.94 11.07
C TRP A 354 -6.09 -13.88 10.34
N LEU A 355 -6.62 -13.31 9.26
CA LEU A 355 -5.95 -12.26 8.51
C LEU A 355 -5.72 -11.02 9.37
N GLN A 356 -6.74 -10.59 10.13
CA GLN A 356 -6.61 -9.45 11.02
C GLN A 356 -5.59 -9.73 12.14
N SER A 357 -5.55 -10.95 12.67
CA SER A 357 -4.55 -11.37 13.66
C SER A 357 -3.14 -11.32 13.08
N LEU A 358 -2.92 -11.84 11.88
CA LEU A 358 -1.63 -11.76 11.18
C LEU A 358 -1.20 -10.30 10.98
N CYS A 359 -2.08 -9.44 10.50
CA CYS A 359 -1.78 -8.02 10.30
C CYS A 359 -1.52 -7.28 11.62
N ASN A 360 -2.19 -7.65 12.71
CA ASN A 360 -1.90 -7.09 14.04
C ASN A 360 -0.55 -7.55 14.58
N ILE A 361 -0.11 -8.78 14.27
CA ILE A 361 1.23 -9.26 14.65
C ILE A 361 2.29 -8.42 13.92
N VAL A 362 2.15 -8.23 12.61
CA VAL A 362 3.05 -7.35 11.84
C VAL A 362 3.07 -5.93 12.41
N TRP A 363 1.90 -5.44 12.83
CA TRP A 363 1.79 -4.14 13.46
C TRP A 363 2.48 -4.08 14.82
N LEU A 364 2.28 -5.10 15.67
CA LEU A 364 2.94 -5.23 16.96
C LEU A 364 4.47 -5.26 16.79
N LEU A 365 4.97 -6.06 15.84
CA LEU A 365 6.41 -6.15 15.53
C LEU A 365 6.99 -4.79 15.14
N ASN A 366 6.28 -4.05 14.29
CA ASN A 366 6.68 -2.71 13.88
C ASN A 366 6.65 -1.73 15.07
N GLY A 367 5.65 -1.81 15.95
CA GLY A 367 5.61 -1.04 17.19
C GLY A 367 6.75 -1.37 18.15
N THR A 368 7.10 -2.65 18.31
CA THR A 368 8.20 -3.09 19.18
C THR A 368 9.58 -2.68 18.67
N ALA A 369 9.72 -2.38 17.37
CA ALA A 369 10.99 -1.87 16.83
C ALA A 369 11.43 -0.57 17.51
N HIS A 370 10.48 0.27 17.97
CA HIS A 370 10.78 1.47 18.74
C HIS A 370 11.51 1.19 20.05
N LEU A 371 11.41 -0.02 20.61
CA LEU A 371 12.14 -0.39 21.83
C LEU A 371 13.66 -0.39 21.62
N ILE A 372 14.15 -0.56 20.38
CA ILE A 372 15.60 -0.53 20.05
C ILE A 372 16.24 0.78 20.51
N LEU A 373 15.54 1.90 20.31
CA LEU A 373 16.03 3.25 20.63
C LEU A 373 15.48 3.79 21.95
N TRP A 374 14.84 2.96 22.78
CA TRP A 374 14.14 3.40 24.00
C TRP A 374 15.00 4.17 24.99
N THR A 375 16.21 3.71 25.19
CA THR A 375 17.21 4.35 26.04
C THR A 375 18.30 5.06 25.22
N SER A 376 17.98 5.50 24.00
CA SER A 376 18.97 6.18 23.16
C SER A 376 19.20 7.62 23.61
N PRO A 377 20.46 8.13 23.61
CA PRO A 377 20.78 9.52 23.93
C PRO A 377 20.03 10.54 23.05
N GLN A 378 19.57 10.10 21.86
CA GLN A 378 18.74 10.89 20.93
C GLN A 378 17.52 11.54 21.61
N PHE A 379 16.94 10.89 22.61
CA PHE A 379 15.76 11.39 23.33
C PHE A 379 16.09 11.95 24.71
N GLN A 380 17.18 11.47 25.33
CA GLN A 380 17.59 11.87 26.68
C GLN A 380 18.33 13.22 26.70
N ASN A 381 19.06 13.55 25.63
CA ASN A 381 19.82 14.80 25.53
C ASN A 381 18.99 15.98 24.97
N SER A 382 17.70 15.77 24.71
CA SER A 382 16.80 16.85 24.27
C SER A 382 16.61 17.86 25.39
N LYS A 383 16.64 19.16 25.06
CA LYS A 383 16.52 20.28 26.01
C LYS A 383 15.23 20.29 26.85
N SER A 384 14.23 19.46 26.50
CA SER A 384 12.97 19.35 27.24
C SER A 384 12.63 17.87 27.53
N PRO A 385 12.40 17.50 28.81
CA PRO A 385 11.98 16.15 29.19
C PRO A 385 10.68 15.69 28.51
N GLY A 386 9.83 16.62 28.06
CA GLY A 386 8.58 16.32 27.37
C GLY A 386 8.73 15.48 26.10
N TRP A 387 9.89 15.58 25.42
CA TRP A 387 10.17 14.82 24.20
C TRP A 387 10.21 13.32 24.44
N MET A 388 10.90 12.89 25.49
CA MET A 388 11.02 11.49 25.86
C MET A 388 9.67 10.90 26.28
N TYR A 389 8.88 11.64 27.06
CA TYR A 389 7.55 11.20 27.47
C TYR A 389 6.61 11.06 26.28
N LEU A 390 6.58 12.04 25.38
CA LEU A 390 5.73 12.00 24.20
C LEU A 390 6.08 10.81 23.30
N TRP A 391 7.37 10.56 23.09
CA TRP A 391 7.86 9.42 22.33
C TRP A 391 7.45 8.09 22.99
N SER A 392 7.66 7.97 24.30
CA SER A 392 7.33 6.77 25.08
C SER A 392 5.83 6.45 25.01
N ILE A 393 4.98 7.47 25.14
CA ILE A 393 3.51 7.33 25.04
C ILE A 393 3.12 6.88 23.63
N CYS A 394 3.68 7.49 22.57
CA CYS A 394 3.33 7.14 21.20
C CYS A 394 3.82 5.73 20.83
N ALA A 395 5.07 5.40 21.15
CA ALA A 395 5.64 4.06 20.95
C ALA A 395 4.82 3.00 21.72
N GLY A 396 4.54 3.25 23.00
CA GLY A 396 3.68 2.40 23.81
C GLY A 396 2.28 2.24 23.23
N THR A 397 1.68 3.31 22.69
CA THR A 397 0.37 3.25 22.02
C THR A 397 0.40 2.37 20.78
N THR A 398 1.47 2.44 19.97
CA THR A 398 1.63 1.58 18.79
C THR A 398 1.80 0.10 19.12
N ILE A 399 2.12 -0.26 20.37
CA ILE A 399 2.20 -1.64 20.88
C ILE A 399 0.88 -2.04 21.54
N ALA A 400 0.35 -1.20 22.43
CA ALA A 400 -0.81 -1.49 23.25
C ALA A 400 -2.10 -1.63 22.43
N VAL A 401 -2.34 -0.74 21.44
CA VAL A 401 -3.56 -0.80 20.63
C VAL A 401 -3.66 -2.10 19.81
N PRO A 402 -2.65 -2.56 19.04
CA PRO A 402 -2.74 -3.86 18.36
C PRO A 402 -2.92 -5.02 19.34
N ALA A 403 -2.25 -5.00 20.49
CA ALA A 403 -2.37 -6.05 21.50
C ALA A 403 -3.81 -6.14 22.05
N VAL A 404 -4.38 -5.00 22.44
CA VAL A 404 -5.78 -4.91 22.89
C VAL A 404 -6.74 -5.31 21.78
N PHE A 405 -6.49 -4.85 20.54
CA PHE A 405 -7.31 -5.18 19.39
C PHE A 405 -7.31 -6.69 19.11
N CYS A 406 -6.19 -7.40 19.29
CA CYS A 406 -6.12 -8.87 19.20
C CYS A 406 -7.04 -9.56 20.21
N ILE A 407 -7.11 -9.06 21.44
CA ILE A 407 -7.90 -9.65 22.53
C ILE A 407 -9.40 -9.42 22.30
N ILE A 408 -9.78 -8.22 21.84
CA ILE A 408 -11.19 -7.81 21.71
C ILE A 408 -11.79 -8.05 20.32
N GLN A 409 -11.07 -8.72 19.40
CA GLN A 409 -11.59 -9.09 18.07
C GLN A 409 -12.96 -9.78 18.06
N PRO A 410 -13.31 -10.71 18.98
CA PRO A 410 -14.65 -11.30 18.98
C PRO A 410 -15.75 -10.26 19.28
N LEU A 411 -15.40 -9.14 19.89
CA LEU A 411 -16.30 -8.02 20.19
C LEU A 411 -16.27 -6.93 19.10
N ASN A 412 -15.56 -7.12 17.97
CA ASN A 412 -15.20 -6.11 16.96
C ASN A 412 -16.36 -5.19 16.52
N LYS A 413 -16.57 -4.14 17.32
CA LYS A 413 -17.48 -3.04 17.02
C LYS A 413 -16.75 -2.05 16.13
N ALA A 414 -17.41 -1.55 15.09
CA ALA A 414 -16.86 -0.50 14.23
C ALA A 414 -16.36 0.73 15.02
N SER A 415 -16.96 1.02 16.17
CA SER A 415 -16.51 2.00 17.17
C SER A 415 -15.05 1.83 17.56
N ILE A 416 -14.71 0.60 17.96
CA ILE A 416 -13.42 0.23 18.54
C ILE A 416 -12.37 0.31 17.44
N ALA A 417 -12.69 -0.17 16.25
CA ALA A 417 -11.82 -0.06 15.09
C ALA A 417 -11.52 1.40 14.72
N ILE A 418 -12.54 2.28 14.68
CA ILE A 418 -12.33 3.70 14.36
C ILE A 418 -11.42 4.37 15.38
N VAL A 419 -11.68 4.17 16.68
CA VAL A 419 -10.85 4.76 17.75
C VAL A 419 -9.42 4.23 17.68
N SER A 420 -9.25 2.92 17.46
CA SER A 420 -7.93 2.29 17.31
C SER A 420 -7.16 2.89 16.12
N ILE A 421 -7.80 3.04 14.97
CA ILE A 421 -7.19 3.64 13.77
C ILE A 421 -6.75 5.08 14.05
N LEU A 422 -7.58 5.87 14.74
CA LEU A 422 -7.29 7.27 15.04
C LEU A 422 -6.12 7.43 16.00
N LEU A 423 -6.15 6.73 17.13
CA LEU A 423 -5.07 6.77 18.13
C LEU A 423 -3.73 6.41 17.50
N CYS A 424 -3.76 5.45 16.57
CA CYS A 424 -2.55 4.94 15.95
C CYS A 424 -2.05 5.81 14.81
N ALA A 425 -2.95 6.37 14.00
CA ALA A 425 -2.58 7.38 13.02
C ALA A 425 -1.96 8.61 13.72
N ILE A 426 -2.56 9.08 14.82
CA ILE A 426 -2.01 10.20 15.61
C ILE A 426 -0.64 9.84 16.17
N SER A 427 -0.49 8.67 16.80
CA SER A 427 0.79 8.22 17.37
C SER A 427 1.88 8.14 16.30
N ARG A 428 1.56 7.60 15.12
CA ARG A 428 2.49 7.52 13.98
C ARG A 428 2.89 8.88 13.43
N ILE A 429 1.94 9.82 13.32
CA ILE A 429 2.24 11.19 12.89
C ILE A 429 3.22 11.84 13.88
N ILE A 430 2.98 11.68 15.18
CA ILE A 430 3.86 12.23 16.21
C ILE A 430 5.26 11.59 16.13
N LEU A 431 5.36 10.26 15.99
CA LEU A 431 6.65 9.57 15.85
C LEU A 431 7.42 10.01 14.60
N LEU A 432 6.74 10.21 13.46
CA LEU A 432 7.37 10.73 12.24
C LEU A 432 7.86 12.17 12.42
N ILE A 433 7.08 13.03 13.08
CA ILE A 433 7.50 14.40 13.40
C ILE A 433 8.72 14.38 14.34
N GLN A 434 8.71 13.52 15.36
CA GLN A 434 9.84 13.34 16.26
C GLN A 434 11.07 12.82 15.54
N ALA A 435 10.91 11.90 14.57
CA ALA A 435 12.01 11.39 13.76
C ALA A 435 12.71 12.51 12.96
N LEU A 436 11.92 13.42 12.38
CA LEU A 436 12.46 14.58 11.65
C LEU A 436 13.16 15.57 12.59
N ILE A 437 12.58 15.84 13.76
CA ILE A 437 13.15 16.79 14.72
C ILE A 437 14.40 16.21 15.37
N ALA A 438 14.48 14.89 15.60
CA ALA A 438 15.66 14.21 16.13
C ALA A 438 16.90 14.39 15.25
N LEU A 439 16.74 14.64 13.94
CA LEU A 439 17.87 14.94 13.04
C LEU A 439 18.61 16.23 13.41
N THR A 440 17.99 17.12 14.17
CA THR A 440 18.62 18.37 14.62
C THR A 440 19.56 18.20 15.82
N SER A 441 19.48 17.07 16.54
CA SER A 441 20.21 16.84 17.80
C SER A 441 20.74 15.41 17.88
N MET A 442 21.51 15.03 16.86
CA MET A 442 22.00 13.66 16.70
C MET A 442 23.25 13.33 17.52
N PRO A 443 23.35 12.10 18.07
CA PRO A 443 24.55 11.64 18.74
C PRO A 443 25.69 11.42 17.73
N PRO A 444 26.96 11.63 18.12
CA PRO A 444 28.11 11.48 17.21
C PRO A 444 28.20 10.11 16.52
N GLN A 445 27.75 9.04 17.19
CA GLN A 445 27.73 7.68 16.65
C GLN A 445 26.85 7.58 15.40
N SER A 446 25.75 8.33 15.37
CA SER A 446 24.82 8.34 14.24
C SER A 446 25.35 9.10 13.03
N LEU A 447 26.43 9.86 13.16
CA LEU A 447 27.06 10.59 12.05
C LEU A 447 28.23 9.82 11.43
N GLN A 448 28.58 8.65 11.94
CA GLN A 448 29.65 7.83 11.35
C GLN A 448 29.19 7.25 10.00
N SER A 449 30.03 7.39 8.97
CA SER A 449 29.83 6.69 7.70
C SER A 449 30.39 5.26 7.75
N VAL A 450 30.04 4.44 6.75
CA VAL A 450 30.57 3.09 6.62
C VAL A 450 31.61 3.09 5.52
N GLU A 451 32.84 2.71 5.86
CA GLU A 451 33.91 2.54 4.88
C GLU A 451 33.87 1.14 4.26
N TRP A 452 33.08 0.98 3.20
CA TRP A 452 32.99 -0.28 2.46
C TRP A 452 34.30 -0.68 1.78
N THR A 453 35.18 0.29 1.50
CA THR A 453 36.51 0.07 0.91
C THR A 453 37.41 -0.79 1.80
N GLY A 454 37.21 -0.78 3.13
CA GLY A 454 37.93 -1.65 4.06
C GLY A 454 37.59 -3.14 3.92
N TYR A 455 36.49 -3.47 3.22
CA TYR A 455 36.10 -4.86 2.92
C TYR A 455 36.63 -5.38 1.59
N ILE A 456 37.16 -4.50 0.73
CA ILE A 456 37.78 -4.91 -0.52
C ILE A 456 39.14 -5.50 -0.14
N PRO A 457 39.38 -6.81 -0.32
CA PRO A 457 40.70 -7.37 -0.05
C PRO A 457 41.69 -6.63 -0.92
N HIS A 458 42.61 -5.93 -0.28
CA HIS A 458 43.66 -5.20 -0.97
C HIS A 458 44.44 -6.26 -1.78
N LEU A 459 44.37 -6.18 -3.12
CA LEU A 459 45.25 -6.94 -4.00
C LEU A 459 46.65 -6.36 -3.79
N GLY A 460 47.36 -6.88 -2.79
CA GLY A 460 48.75 -6.58 -2.49
C GLY A 460 49.69 -7.25 -3.46
#